data_AF-A0A954HIW8-F1
#
_entry.id   AF-A0A954HIW8-F1
#
_cell.length_a   1.000
_cell.length_b   1.000
_cell.length_c   1.000
_cell.angle_alpha   90.00
_cell.angle_beta   90.00
_cell.angle_gamma   90.00
#
_symmetry.space_group_name_H-M   'P 1'
#
loop_
_entity.id
_entity.type
_entity.pdbx_description
1 polymer ?
#
loop_
_entity_poly.entity_id
_entity_poly.type
_entity_poly.pdbx_seq_one_letter_code
_entity_poly.pdbx_strand_id
1 'polypeptide(L)'
;MDVESTLARFHDLQGQLPPTWSRSVCFFANLLALFFGNEAQTDSLTAEVGEIDSYGGRLIPILNLLFRGEQNSLILEREPDAELCRYLQEDLGLSLPRLQVLRHGDYVSVGEALKEARVDHAKSILEQLGHPRDTWVDGYVTDDTLTSIAAEMGCRTITTTNASRDGNNKYLLHRALVERGLPAFDTVLAHCEADVPDCAAELASQGYQSVVLRSQIGASGIGMLRLKELHKPQAFPHVPD
;
A
#
# COMPACT_ATOMS: atom_id res chain seq x y z
N MET A 1 -36.70 -2.12 20.69
CA MET A 1 -35.63 -1.44 19.93
C MET A 1 -34.35 -2.09 20.37
N ASP A 2 -34.07 -3.27 19.81
CA ASP A 2 -32.84 -3.99 20.07
C ASP A 2 -31.77 -3.44 19.14
N VAL A 3 -30.75 -2.84 19.74
CA VAL A 3 -29.49 -2.53 19.09
C VAL A 3 -28.72 -3.85 19.04
N GLU A 4 -29.06 -4.70 18.06
CA GLU A 4 -28.22 -5.83 17.71
C GLU A 4 -26.87 -5.27 17.26
N SER A 5 -25.93 -5.39 18.18
CA SER A 5 -24.49 -5.28 17.98
C SER A 5 -24.10 -5.99 16.68
N THR A 6 -23.83 -5.20 15.64
CA THR A 6 -23.19 -5.65 14.40
C THR A 6 -21.71 -5.94 14.67
N LEU A 7 -21.43 -6.86 15.59
CA LEU A 7 -20.13 -7.52 15.63
C LEU A 7 -19.99 -8.26 14.30
N ALA A 8 -19.15 -7.71 13.41
CA ALA A 8 -18.85 -8.30 12.13
C ALA A 8 -18.43 -9.76 12.36
N ARG A 9 -19.34 -10.69 12.02
CA ARG A 9 -19.19 -12.12 12.22
C ARG A 9 -17.94 -12.56 11.46
N PHE A 10 -17.01 -13.22 12.14
CA PHE A 10 -15.87 -13.84 11.49
C PHE A 10 -16.39 -14.85 10.46
N HIS A 11 -16.11 -14.59 9.17
CA HIS A 11 -16.41 -15.51 8.10
C HIS A 11 -15.18 -16.39 7.87
N ASP A 12 -15.23 -17.60 8.43
CA ASP A 12 -14.28 -18.66 8.07
C ASP A 12 -14.52 -19.02 6.60
N LEU A 13 -13.57 -18.66 5.74
CA LEU A 13 -13.64 -18.96 4.31
C LEU A 13 -13.36 -20.44 4.02
N GLN A 14 -13.01 -21.27 5.01
CA GLN A 14 -12.71 -22.71 4.87
C GLN A 14 -11.69 -22.99 3.74
N GLY A 15 -10.71 -22.11 3.58
CA GLY A 15 -9.72 -22.20 2.51
C GLY A 15 -10.23 -21.85 1.11
N GLN A 16 -11.48 -21.38 0.97
CA GLN A 16 -11.99 -20.84 -0.29
C GLN A 16 -11.31 -19.50 -0.58
N LEU A 17 -10.88 -19.33 -1.83
CA LEU A 17 -10.37 -18.05 -2.30
C LEU A 17 -11.49 -16.99 -2.24
N PRO A 18 -11.17 -15.74 -1.87
CA PRO A 18 -12.13 -14.66 -1.96
C PRO A 18 -12.65 -14.52 -3.39
N PRO A 19 -13.90 -14.06 -3.57
CA PRO A 19 -14.48 -13.90 -4.90
C PRO A 19 -13.62 -12.98 -5.77
N THR A 20 -13.34 -13.42 -6.99
CA THR A 20 -12.67 -12.60 -8.03
C THR A 20 -13.62 -11.54 -8.57
N TRP A 21 -13.07 -10.46 -9.10
CA TRP A 21 -13.86 -9.37 -9.66
C TRP A 21 -14.15 -9.62 -11.14
N SER A 22 -15.40 -9.47 -11.57
CA SER A 22 -15.81 -9.64 -12.98
C SER A 22 -15.59 -8.38 -13.83
N ARG A 23 -14.72 -7.45 -13.41
CA ARG A 23 -14.50 -6.14 -14.02
C ARG A 23 -13.03 -5.98 -14.43
N SER A 24 -12.78 -5.06 -15.36
CA SER A 24 -11.42 -4.62 -15.69
C SER A 24 -10.90 -3.61 -14.66
N VAL A 25 -9.58 -3.47 -14.57
CA VAL A 25 -8.91 -2.47 -13.74
C VAL A 25 -7.73 -1.82 -14.46
N CYS A 26 -7.53 -0.53 -14.22
CA CYS A 26 -6.27 0.16 -14.46
C CYS A 26 -5.55 0.31 -13.11
N PHE A 27 -4.58 -0.56 -12.85
CA PHE A 27 -3.88 -0.64 -11.58
C PHE A 27 -2.55 0.12 -11.65
N PHE A 28 -2.34 1.07 -10.73
CA PHE A 28 -1.10 1.83 -10.61
C PHE A 28 -0.20 1.21 -9.53
N ALA A 29 0.95 0.68 -9.93
CA ALA A 29 1.97 0.18 -9.02
C ALA A 29 2.81 1.35 -8.44
N ASN A 30 2.12 2.33 -7.84
CA ASN A 30 2.68 3.59 -7.29
C ASN A 30 3.38 3.37 -5.93
N LEU A 31 4.41 2.52 -5.91
CA LEU A 31 5.11 2.12 -4.68
C LEU A 31 5.76 3.32 -3.97
N LEU A 32 6.33 4.26 -4.72
CA LEU A 32 6.99 5.42 -4.13
C LEU A 32 6.00 6.43 -3.52
N ALA A 33 4.71 6.29 -3.81
CA ALA A 33 3.64 7.08 -3.20
C ALA A 33 3.09 6.49 -1.89
N LEU A 34 3.57 5.31 -1.45
CA LEU A 34 3.04 4.57 -0.29
C LEU A 34 2.94 5.37 1.01
N PHE A 35 3.76 6.41 1.17
CA PHE A 35 3.82 7.24 2.37
C PHE A 35 3.01 8.55 2.29
N PHE A 36 2.10 8.67 1.32
CA PHE A 36 1.13 9.77 1.22
C PHE A 36 1.77 11.17 1.28
N GLY A 37 2.87 11.37 0.56
CA GLY A 37 3.59 12.65 0.50
C GLY A 37 4.67 12.84 1.58
N ASN A 38 4.98 11.82 2.39
CA ASN A 38 6.16 11.86 3.24
C ASN A 38 7.43 11.63 2.41
N GLU A 39 8.00 12.72 1.91
CA GLU A 39 9.21 12.72 1.09
C GLU A 39 10.39 12.01 1.77
N ALA A 40 10.62 12.25 3.06
CA ALA A 40 11.73 11.61 3.78
C ALA A 40 11.61 10.08 3.85
N GLN A 41 10.39 9.56 4.04
CA GLN A 41 10.15 8.12 4.01
C GLN A 41 10.20 7.55 2.60
N THR A 42 9.72 8.30 1.60
CA THR A 42 9.86 7.93 0.18
C THR A 42 11.33 7.90 -0.27
N ASP A 43 12.15 8.86 0.18
CA ASP A 43 13.60 8.90 -0.07
C ASP A 43 14.30 7.74 0.62
N SER A 44 13.93 7.45 1.87
CA SER A 44 14.43 6.30 2.61
C SER A 44 14.09 4.98 1.90
N LEU A 45 12.86 4.86 1.39
CA LEU A 45 12.45 3.70 0.59
C LEU A 45 13.23 3.61 -0.71
N THR A 46 13.43 4.73 -1.39
CA THR A 46 14.22 4.79 -2.62
C THR A 46 15.66 4.34 -2.37
N ALA A 47 16.26 4.75 -1.25
CA ALA A 47 17.61 4.37 -0.86
C ALA A 47 17.72 2.90 -0.42
N GLU A 48 16.74 2.38 0.33
CA GLU A 48 16.75 0.98 0.82
C GLU A 48 16.40 -0.03 -0.28
N VAL A 49 15.44 0.29 -1.15
CA VAL A 49 14.93 -0.63 -2.18
C VAL A 49 15.83 -0.62 -3.42
N GLY A 50 16.64 0.42 -3.64
CA GLY A 50 17.58 0.50 -4.76
C GLY A 50 16.93 0.18 -6.12
N GLU A 51 17.67 -0.51 -6.99
CA GLU A 51 17.21 -1.00 -8.31
C GLU A 51 16.39 -2.30 -8.24
N ILE A 52 15.78 -2.69 -7.10
CA ILE A 52 14.92 -3.91 -7.11
C ILE A 52 13.81 -3.73 -8.14
N ASP A 53 13.67 -4.71 -9.04
CA ASP A 53 12.58 -4.83 -10.01
C ASP A 53 11.29 -4.37 -9.37
N SER A 54 10.60 -3.41 -10.00
CA SER A 54 9.38 -2.87 -9.42
C SER A 54 8.49 -4.00 -8.91
N TYR A 55 7.78 -3.72 -7.82
CA TYR A 55 6.75 -4.61 -7.29
C TYR A 55 5.70 -5.03 -8.36
N GLY A 56 5.73 -4.44 -9.56
CA GLY A 56 5.15 -4.94 -10.79
C GLY A 56 5.39 -6.43 -11.04
N GLY A 57 6.59 -6.97 -10.82
CA GLY A 57 6.87 -8.41 -11.03
C GLY A 57 5.94 -9.35 -10.24
N ARG A 58 5.42 -8.89 -9.09
CA ARG A 58 4.45 -9.64 -8.28
C ARG A 58 3.00 -9.46 -8.75
N LEU A 59 2.68 -8.32 -9.36
CA LEU A 59 1.33 -8.00 -9.84
C LEU A 59 1.06 -8.54 -11.24
N ILE A 60 2.05 -8.50 -12.13
CA ILE A 60 1.97 -9.00 -13.51
C ILE A 60 1.32 -10.40 -13.58
N PRO A 61 1.74 -11.41 -12.79
CA PRO A 61 1.17 -12.75 -12.89
C PRO A 61 -0.24 -12.89 -12.29
N ILE A 62 -0.68 -11.96 -11.43
CA ILE A 62 -1.93 -12.12 -10.67
C ILE A 62 -3.05 -11.16 -11.08
N LEU A 63 -2.75 -10.05 -11.76
CA LEU A 63 -3.77 -9.02 -12.00
C LEU A 63 -4.96 -9.56 -12.80
N ASN A 64 -4.69 -10.30 -13.87
CA ASN A 64 -5.74 -10.95 -14.69
C ASN A 64 -6.44 -12.12 -13.98
N LEU A 65 -5.85 -12.67 -12.91
CA LEU A 65 -6.51 -13.67 -12.06
C LEU A 65 -7.49 -13.02 -11.09
N LEU A 66 -7.11 -11.86 -10.53
CA LEU A 66 -7.92 -11.09 -9.58
C LEU A 66 -9.08 -10.36 -10.28
N PHE A 67 -8.82 -9.82 -11.48
CA PHE A 67 -9.76 -9.06 -12.30
C PHE A 67 -10.01 -9.79 -13.61
N ARG A 68 -11.19 -10.38 -13.75
CA ARG A 68 -11.56 -11.19 -14.92
C ARG A 68 -12.02 -10.36 -16.13
N GLY A 69 -11.94 -9.03 -16.05
CA GLY A 69 -12.18 -8.18 -17.21
C GLY A 69 -11.08 -8.33 -18.28
N GLU A 70 -11.44 -8.13 -19.53
CA GLU A 70 -10.52 -8.35 -20.67
C GLU A 70 -9.53 -7.20 -20.89
N GLN A 71 -9.71 -6.07 -20.22
CA GLN A 71 -8.98 -4.82 -20.48
C GLN A 71 -8.21 -4.34 -19.24
N ASN A 72 -7.59 -5.25 -18.51
CA ASN A 72 -6.74 -4.86 -17.40
C ASN A 72 -5.46 -4.18 -17.90
N SER A 73 -5.08 -3.10 -17.23
CA SER A 73 -3.80 -2.43 -17.41
C SER A 73 -3.07 -2.33 -16.08
N LEU A 74 -1.74 -2.48 -16.14
CA LEU A 74 -0.83 -2.31 -15.02
C LEU A 74 0.15 -1.19 -15.38
N ILE A 75 0.04 -0.08 -14.66
CA ILE A 75 0.91 1.08 -14.78
C ILE A 75 2.06 0.91 -13.79
N LEU A 76 3.27 0.82 -14.30
CA LEU A 76 4.50 0.55 -13.55
C LEU A 76 5.35 1.81 -13.45
N GLU A 77 6.13 1.92 -12.38
CA GLU A 77 7.08 3.03 -12.23
C GLU A 77 8.34 2.87 -13.10
N ARG A 78 8.56 1.68 -13.67
CA ARG A 78 9.67 1.33 -14.57
C ARG A 78 9.27 0.20 -15.50
N GLU A 79 10.08 -0.05 -16.53
CA GLU A 79 9.88 -1.18 -17.45
C GLU A 79 9.92 -2.53 -16.69
N PRO A 80 9.03 -3.47 -17.02
CA PRO A 80 9.05 -4.80 -16.44
C PRO A 80 10.21 -5.62 -17.01
N ASP A 81 10.71 -6.58 -16.23
CA ASP A 81 11.72 -7.53 -16.72
C ASP A 81 11.14 -8.37 -17.88
N ALA A 82 11.81 -8.32 -19.03
CA ALA A 82 11.36 -8.98 -20.25
C ALA A 82 11.47 -10.51 -20.17
N GLU A 83 12.48 -11.05 -19.48
CA GLU A 83 12.64 -12.48 -19.29
C GLU A 83 11.55 -13.04 -18.37
N LEU A 84 11.21 -12.29 -17.31
CA LEU A 84 10.10 -12.62 -16.42
C LEU A 84 8.78 -12.61 -17.19
N CYS A 85 8.50 -11.55 -17.97
CA CYS A 85 7.27 -11.49 -18.77
C CYS A 85 7.17 -12.68 -19.74
N ARG A 86 8.28 -13.02 -20.41
CA ARG A 86 8.36 -14.16 -21.31
C ARG A 86 8.09 -15.48 -20.59
N TYR A 87 8.75 -15.71 -19.45
CA TYR A 87 8.51 -16.89 -18.62
C TYR A 87 7.04 -17.02 -18.20
N LEU A 88 6.43 -15.93 -17.71
CA LEU A 88 5.02 -15.94 -17.28
C LEU A 88 4.06 -16.25 -18.44
N GLN A 89 4.34 -15.72 -19.63
CA GLN A 89 3.45 -15.88 -20.78
C GLN A 89 3.68 -17.20 -21.55
N GLU A 90 4.94 -17.52 -21.85
CA GLU A 90 5.31 -18.66 -22.71
C GLU A 90 5.40 -19.97 -21.93
N ASP A 91 6.06 -19.95 -20.75
CA ASP A 91 6.31 -21.17 -19.97
C ASP A 91 5.14 -21.49 -19.02
N LEU A 92 4.54 -20.46 -18.40
CA LEU A 92 3.39 -20.64 -17.50
C LEU A 92 2.03 -20.46 -18.18
N GLY A 93 1.98 -19.96 -19.41
CA GLY A 93 0.73 -19.78 -20.17
C GLY A 93 -0.21 -18.72 -19.59
N LEU A 94 0.29 -17.76 -18.82
CA LEU A 94 -0.54 -16.71 -18.22
C LEU A 94 -0.86 -15.61 -19.23
N SER A 95 -2.08 -15.09 -19.18
CA SER A 95 -2.40 -13.83 -19.83
C SER A 95 -1.85 -12.68 -18.99
N LEU A 96 -1.05 -11.81 -19.60
CA LEU A 96 -0.54 -10.61 -18.94
C LEU A 96 -1.51 -9.44 -19.13
N PRO A 97 -1.64 -8.51 -18.16
CA PRO A 97 -2.34 -7.27 -18.39
C PRO A 97 -1.57 -6.39 -19.37
N ARG A 98 -2.20 -5.33 -19.89
CA ARG A 98 -1.48 -4.32 -20.67
C ARG A 98 -0.50 -3.58 -19.76
N LEU A 99 0.79 -3.75 -20.01
CA LEU A 99 1.86 -3.11 -19.24
C LEU A 99 2.19 -1.74 -19.82
N GLN A 100 2.32 -0.75 -18.93
CA GLN A 100 2.67 0.63 -19.29
C GLN A 100 3.54 1.22 -18.20
N VAL A 101 4.32 2.24 -18.55
CA VAL A 101 5.22 2.90 -17.61
C VAL A 101 4.78 4.34 -17.40
N LEU A 102 4.62 4.71 -16.13
CA LEU A 102 4.51 6.08 -15.66
C LEU A 102 5.52 6.24 -14.53
N ARG A 103 6.65 6.88 -14.80
CA ARG A 103 7.71 7.04 -13.79
C ARG A 103 7.18 7.87 -12.63
N HIS A 104 7.74 7.67 -11.44
CA HIS A 104 7.30 8.39 -10.25
C HIS A 104 7.35 9.92 -10.42
N GLY A 105 8.39 10.45 -11.06
CA GLY A 105 8.48 11.89 -11.36
C GLY A 105 7.34 12.39 -12.26
N ASP A 106 6.94 11.59 -13.26
CA ASP A 106 5.80 11.92 -14.12
C ASP A 106 4.47 11.81 -13.37
N TYR A 107 4.33 10.80 -12.50
CA TYR A 107 3.16 10.65 -11.62
C TYR A 107 2.98 11.88 -10.71
N VAL A 108 4.07 12.33 -10.07
CA VAL A 108 4.07 13.55 -9.24
C VAL A 108 3.73 14.78 -10.10
N SER A 109 4.37 14.93 -11.27
CA SER A 109 4.12 16.04 -12.18
C SER A 109 2.66 16.11 -12.66
N VAL A 110 2.03 14.97 -12.91
CA VAL A 110 0.61 14.88 -13.24
C VAL A 110 -0.25 15.34 -12.06
N GLY A 111 0.06 14.86 -10.85
CA GLY A 111 -0.65 15.26 -9.64
C GLY A 111 -0.57 16.77 -9.38
N GLU A 112 0.61 17.37 -9.53
CA GLU A 112 0.81 18.81 -9.42
C GLU A 112 0.05 19.59 -10.50
N ALA A 113 0.14 19.15 -11.76
CA ALA A 113 -0.55 19.80 -12.86
C ALA A 113 -2.07 19.79 -12.68
N LEU A 114 -2.64 18.69 -12.19
CA LEU A 114 -4.07 18.60 -11.90
C LEU A 114 -4.47 19.52 -10.74
N LYS A 115 -3.64 19.62 -9.67
CA LYS A 115 -3.85 20.56 -8.56
C LYS A 115 -3.80 22.02 -9.01
N GLU A 116 -2.91 22.35 -9.94
CA GLU A 116 -2.74 23.70 -10.51
C GLU A 116 -3.68 24.01 -11.69
N ALA A 117 -4.64 23.14 -11.98
CA ALA A 117 -5.55 23.25 -13.12
C ALA A 117 -4.85 23.34 -14.50
N ARG A 118 -3.61 22.84 -14.61
CA ARG A 118 -2.86 22.67 -15.86
C ARG A 118 -3.25 21.35 -16.55
N VAL A 119 -4.54 21.22 -16.84
CA VAL A 119 -5.17 19.97 -17.33
C VAL A 119 -4.53 19.47 -18.63
N ASP A 120 -4.15 20.35 -19.56
CA ASP A 120 -3.57 19.95 -20.83
C ASP A 120 -2.22 19.22 -20.67
N HIS A 121 -1.41 19.62 -19.68
CA HIS A 121 -0.15 18.92 -19.35
C HIS A 121 -0.43 17.52 -18.82
N ALA A 122 -1.35 17.41 -17.85
CA ALA A 122 -1.75 16.13 -17.28
C ALA A 122 -2.33 15.19 -18.35
N LYS A 123 -3.23 15.71 -19.21
CA LYS A 123 -3.80 14.96 -20.34
C LYS A 123 -2.73 14.45 -21.29
N SER A 124 -1.74 15.28 -21.64
CA SER A 124 -0.69 14.86 -22.58
C SER A 124 0.09 13.63 -22.10
N ILE A 125 0.27 13.48 -20.77
CA ILE A 125 0.92 12.33 -20.16
C ILE A 125 -0.07 11.15 -20.05
N LEU A 126 -1.30 11.38 -19.60
CA LEU A 126 -2.31 10.34 -19.42
C LEU A 126 -2.82 9.73 -20.74
N GLU A 127 -2.83 10.49 -21.83
CA GLU A 127 -3.19 10.00 -23.17
C GLU A 127 -2.17 8.97 -23.70
N GLN A 128 -0.89 9.09 -23.31
CA GLN A 128 0.13 8.10 -23.67
C GLN A 128 -0.12 6.74 -23.01
N LEU A 129 -0.79 6.74 -21.86
CA LEU A 129 -1.25 5.52 -21.18
C LEU A 129 -2.44 4.88 -21.92
N GLY A 130 -3.11 5.53 -22.87
CA GLY A 130 -4.09 4.91 -23.77
C GLY A 130 -5.10 3.96 -23.09
N HIS A 131 -5.61 4.31 -21.92
CA HIS A 131 -6.42 3.44 -21.06
C HIS A 131 -7.90 3.42 -21.51
N PRO A 132 -8.66 2.36 -21.18
CA PRO A 132 -10.10 2.33 -21.42
C PRO A 132 -10.82 3.32 -20.50
N ARG A 133 -11.75 4.11 -21.07
CA ARG A 133 -12.71 4.88 -20.27
C ARG A 133 -13.68 3.95 -19.54
N ASP A 134 -14.33 4.46 -18.50
CA ASP A 134 -15.33 3.72 -17.70
C ASP A 134 -14.80 2.46 -17.00
N THR A 135 -13.48 2.38 -16.78
CA THR A 135 -12.86 1.30 -15.98
C THR A 135 -12.68 1.72 -14.51
N TRP A 136 -12.33 0.75 -13.67
CA TRP A 136 -11.93 1.02 -12.29
C TRP A 136 -10.44 1.32 -12.22
N VAL A 137 -10.06 2.29 -11.40
CA VAL A 137 -8.67 2.62 -11.09
C VAL A 137 -8.36 2.15 -9.67
N ASP A 138 -7.17 1.62 -9.44
CA ASP A 138 -6.67 1.30 -8.11
C ASP A 138 -5.15 1.38 -8.09
N GLY A 139 -4.54 1.20 -6.93
CA GLY A 139 -3.09 1.15 -6.82
C GLY A 139 -2.63 0.52 -5.52
N TYR A 140 -1.31 0.49 -5.31
CA TYR A 140 -0.77 0.12 -4.00
C TYR A 140 -1.27 1.07 -2.91
N VAL A 141 -1.38 2.34 -3.26
CA VAL A 141 -2.13 3.33 -2.50
C VAL A 141 -3.08 4.09 -3.41
N THR A 142 -4.26 4.40 -2.88
CA THR A 142 -5.10 5.44 -3.44
C THR A 142 -4.79 6.73 -2.69
N ASP A 143 -4.01 7.60 -3.32
CA ASP A 143 -3.68 8.94 -2.82
C ASP A 143 -4.47 10.02 -3.61
N ASP A 144 -4.24 11.29 -3.28
CA ASP A 144 -4.91 12.41 -3.95
C ASP A 144 -4.53 12.51 -5.44
N THR A 145 -3.32 12.07 -5.81
CA THR A 145 -2.88 12.05 -7.21
C THR A 145 -3.65 11.00 -7.99
N LEU A 146 -3.76 9.77 -7.48
CA LEU A 146 -4.47 8.68 -8.15
C LEU A 146 -5.96 8.99 -8.28
N THR A 147 -6.57 9.57 -7.25
CA THR A 147 -7.98 9.98 -7.31
C THR A 147 -8.20 11.09 -8.35
N SER A 148 -7.29 12.06 -8.44
CA SER A 148 -7.35 13.12 -9.46
C SER A 148 -7.14 12.57 -10.88
N ILE A 149 -6.17 11.65 -11.05
CA ILE A 149 -5.94 10.94 -12.30
C ILE A 149 -7.19 10.16 -12.71
N ALA A 150 -7.78 9.39 -11.80
CA ALA A 150 -9.00 8.64 -12.09
C ALA A 150 -10.15 9.55 -12.52
N ALA A 151 -10.34 10.70 -11.85
CA ALA A 151 -11.35 11.68 -12.22
C ALA A 151 -11.14 12.25 -13.63
N GLU A 152 -9.90 12.63 -13.97
CA GLU A 152 -9.55 13.15 -15.30
C GLU A 152 -9.73 12.09 -16.39
N MET A 153 -9.46 10.83 -16.08
CA MET A 153 -9.68 9.67 -16.95
C MET A 153 -11.16 9.30 -17.10
N GLY A 154 -12.08 9.98 -16.41
CA GLY A 154 -13.50 9.62 -16.36
C GLY A 154 -13.76 8.26 -15.67
N CYS A 155 -12.84 7.83 -14.82
CA CYS A 155 -12.86 6.55 -14.13
C CYS A 155 -13.24 6.71 -12.65
N ARG A 156 -13.40 5.59 -11.94
CA ARG A 156 -13.65 5.58 -10.49
C ARG A 156 -12.57 4.79 -9.78
N THR A 157 -12.10 5.28 -8.64
CA THR A 157 -11.20 4.49 -7.79
C THR A 157 -11.97 3.38 -7.07
N ILE A 158 -11.33 2.23 -6.87
CA ILE A 158 -11.91 1.12 -6.07
C ILE A 158 -12.00 1.52 -4.60
N THR A 159 -10.94 2.15 -4.09
CA THR A 159 -10.84 2.63 -2.72
C THR A 159 -10.82 4.17 -2.68
N THR A 160 -10.97 4.76 -1.50
CA THR A 160 -10.84 6.22 -1.29
C THR A 160 -9.49 6.53 -0.65
N THR A 161 -9.04 7.78 -0.71
CA THR A 161 -7.81 8.21 -0.02
C THR A 161 -7.83 7.87 1.46
N ASN A 162 -8.95 8.16 2.13
CA ASN A 162 -9.11 7.83 3.55
C ASN A 162 -9.08 6.32 3.80
N ALA A 163 -9.79 5.52 2.99
CA ALA A 163 -9.78 4.07 3.15
C ALA A 163 -8.37 3.47 2.91
N SER A 164 -7.63 3.98 1.92
CA SER A 164 -6.27 3.55 1.64
C SER A 164 -5.31 3.91 2.79
N ARG A 165 -5.42 5.13 3.34
CA ARG A 165 -4.62 5.56 4.49
C ARG A 165 -4.93 4.74 5.73
N ASP A 166 -6.21 4.58 6.03
CA ASP A 166 -6.67 3.86 7.22
C ASP A 166 -6.35 2.36 7.12
N GLY A 167 -6.45 1.78 5.92
CA GLY A 167 -6.02 0.40 5.63
C GLY A 167 -4.51 0.18 5.80
N ASN A 168 -3.69 1.24 5.66
CA ASN A 168 -2.26 1.21 5.92
C ASN A 168 -1.90 1.61 7.38
N ASN A 169 -2.89 1.87 8.23
CA ASN A 169 -2.67 2.23 9.63
C ASN A 169 -2.62 0.99 10.52
N LYS A 170 -1.42 0.66 11.01
CA LYS A 170 -1.15 -0.50 11.88
C LYS A 170 -1.91 -0.43 13.20
N TYR A 171 -2.14 0.76 13.73
CA TYR A 171 -2.92 0.94 14.95
C TYR A 171 -4.41 0.64 14.72
N LEU A 172 -4.99 1.14 13.62
CA LEU A 172 -6.38 0.83 13.28
C LEU A 172 -6.58 -0.68 13.04
N LEU A 173 -5.62 -1.33 12.38
CA LEU A 173 -5.62 -2.79 12.24
C LEU A 173 -5.57 -3.49 13.59
N HIS A 174 -4.61 -3.13 14.46
CA HIS A 174 -4.49 -3.71 15.80
C HIS A 174 -5.79 -3.54 16.60
N ARG A 175 -6.37 -2.34 16.61
CA ARG A 175 -7.64 -2.05 17.30
C ARG A 175 -8.76 -2.94 16.75
N ALA A 176 -8.90 -3.04 15.42
CA ALA A 176 -9.91 -3.87 14.80
C ALA A 176 -9.76 -5.37 15.12
N LEU A 177 -8.51 -5.87 15.27
CA LEU A 177 -8.25 -7.25 15.70
C LEU A 177 -8.69 -7.46 17.16
N VAL A 178 -8.26 -6.58 18.06
CA VAL A 178 -8.59 -6.65 19.50
C VAL A 178 -10.10 -6.53 19.73
N GLU A 179 -10.77 -5.56 19.12
CA GLU A 179 -12.23 -5.35 19.25
C GLU A 179 -13.04 -6.56 18.77
N ARG A 180 -12.50 -7.35 17.83
CA ARG A 180 -13.13 -8.56 17.30
C ARG A 180 -12.72 -9.84 18.02
N GLY A 181 -11.89 -9.73 19.07
CA GLY A 181 -11.35 -10.89 19.77
C GLY A 181 -10.45 -11.77 18.90
N LEU A 182 -9.87 -11.21 17.84
CA LEU A 182 -8.93 -11.90 16.97
C LEU A 182 -7.52 -11.85 17.59
N PRO A 183 -6.64 -12.82 17.29
CA PRO A 183 -5.27 -12.79 17.76
C PRO A 183 -4.55 -11.50 17.37
N ALA A 184 -4.00 -10.82 18.36
CA ALA A 184 -3.17 -9.63 18.22
C ALA A 184 -1.99 -9.73 19.19
N PHE A 185 -0.90 -9.02 18.89
CA PHE A 185 0.23 -8.90 19.81
C PHE A 185 -0.08 -7.88 20.90
N ASP A 186 0.38 -8.11 22.13
CA ASP A 186 0.33 -7.10 23.19
C ASP A 186 1.06 -5.84 22.72
N THR A 187 0.36 -4.71 22.80
CA THR A 187 0.78 -3.44 22.22
C THR A 187 0.49 -2.32 23.20
N VAL A 188 1.49 -1.48 23.45
CA VAL A 188 1.37 -0.26 24.26
C VAL A 188 1.62 0.93 23.34
N LEU A 189 0.82 1.98 23.47
CA LEU A 189 0.92 3.18 22.63
C LEU A 189 1.91 4.18 23.25
N ALA A 190 2.99 4.46 22.52
CA ALA A 190 3.82 5.63 22.76
C ALA A 190 3.27 6.81 21.94
N HIS A 191 3.05 7.97 22.57
CA HIS A 191 2.60 9.19 21.91
C HIS A 191 3.78 10.08 21.49
N CYS A 192 4.94 9.89 22.12
CA CYS A 192 6.19 10.54 21.79
C CYS A 192 7.38 9.61 22.10
N GLU A 193 8.58 10.00 21.68
CA GLU A 193 9.81 9.24 21.98
C GLU A 193 10.02 9.04 23.49
N ALA A 194 9.67 10.03 24.31
CA ALA A 194 9.84 9.98 25.76
C ALA A 194 9.00 8.88 26.45
N ASP A 195 7.92 8.40 25.81
CA ASP A 195 7.08 7.34 26.35
C ASP A 195 7.65 5.93 26.10
N VAL A 196 8.60 5.81 25.16
CA VAL A 196 9.12 4.51 24.70
C VAL A 196 9.76 3.68 25.83
N PRO A 197 10.56 4.26 26.75
CA PRO A 197 11.07 3.55 27.93
C PRO A 197 9.98 2.89 28.78
N ASP A 198 8.93 3.64 29.10
CA ASP A 198 7.85 3.19 29.98
C ASP A 198 7.01 2.11 29.30
N CYS A 199 6.70 2.29 28.01
CA CYS A 199 6.02 1.28 27.19
C CYS A 199 6.81 -0.04 27.10
N ALA A 200 8.13 0.06 26.92
CA ALA A 200 9.01 -1.11 26.86
C ALA A 200 9.10 -1.82 28.21
N ALA A 201 9.14 -1.09 29.32
CA ALA A 201 9.14 -1.64 30.66
C ALA A 201 7.83 -2.37 30.99
N GLU A 202 6.69 -1.83 30.55
CA GLU A 202 5.38 -2.49 30.70
C GLU A 202 5.36 -3.84 29.97
N LEU A 203 5.76 -3.88 28.71
CA LEU A 203 5.85 -5.14 27.95
C LEU A 203 6.90 -6.09 28.57
N ALA A 204 8.02 -5.59 29.06
CA ALA A 204 8.99 -6.43 29.76
C ALA A 204 8.40 -7.10 31.01
N SER A 205 7.54 -6.38 31.76
CA SER A 205 6.85 -6.93 32.94
C SER A 205 5.86 -8.05 32.59
N GLN A 206 5.39 -8.10 31.35
CA GLN A 206 4.55 -9.17 30.81
C GLN A 206 5.37 -10.38 30.29
N GLY A 207 6.70 -10.32 30.37
CA GLY A 207 7.61 -11.41 30.00
C GLY A 207 8.27 -11.26 28.62
N TYR A 208 8.06 -10.15 27.92
CA TYR A 208 8.70 -9.90 26.63
C TYR A 208 10.20 -9.59 26.80
N GLN A 209 11.04 -10.19 25.95
CA GLN A 209 12.50 -9.96 25.95
C GLN A 209 12.97 -8.93 24.92
N SER A 210 12.13 -8.63 23.94
CA SER A 210 12.35 -7.60 22.93
C SER A 210 11.03 -7.05 22.45
N VAL A 211 11.00 -5.77 22.09
CA VAL A 211 9.83 -5.12 21.51
C VAL A 211 10.18 -4.53 20.15
N VAL A 212 9.16 -4.29 19.33
CA VAL A 212 9.31 -3.58 18.06
C VAL A 212 8.49 -2.30 18.15
N LEU A 213 9.17 -1.16 18.17
CA LEU A 213 8.55 0.14 17.99
C LEU A 213 8.18 0.29 16.51
N ARG A 214 6.97 0.77 16.22
CA ARG A 214 6.46 0.93 14.86
C ARG A 214 5.71 2.25 14.72
N SER A 215 5.97 2.98 13.63
CA SER A 215 5.09 4.05 13.20
C SER A 215 3.71 3.49 12.80
N GLN A 216 2.66 4.27 13.06
CA GLN A 216 1.28 3.87 12.69
C GLN A 216 1.15 3.69 11.18
N ILE A 217 1.70 4.63 10.40
CA ILE A 217 1.78 4.60 8.95
C ILE A 217 3.23 4.32 8.56
N GLY A 218 3.45 3.31 7.72
CA GLY A 218 4.77 2.97 7.19
C GLY A 218 4.76 1.62 6.48
N ALA A 219 5.73 1.36 5.61
CA ALA A 219 5.79 0.17 4.77
C ALA A 219 7.22 -0.40 4.71
N SER A 220 7.33 -1.66 4.28
CA SER A 220 8.60 -2.30 3.87
C SER A 220 9.74 -2.33 4.89
N GLY A 221 9.49 -2.16 6.19
CA GLY A 221 10.56 -2.09 7.19
C GLY A 221 10.73 -0.70 7.80
N ILE A 222 10.34 0.32 7.04
CA ILE A 222 10.55 1.73 7.37
C ILE A 222 9.62 2.14 8.51
N GLY A 223 10.18 2.88 9.46
CA GLY A 223 9.50 3.27 10.69
C GLY A 223 9.38 2.13 11.70
N MET A 224 10.26 1.11 11.64
CA MET A 224 10.33 0.06 12.66
C MET A 224 11.70 0.03 13.33
N LEU A 225 11.70 -0.03 14.67
CA LEU A 225 12.91 -0.18 15.47
C LEU A 225 12.74 -1.34 16.44
N ARG A 226 13.71 -2.26 16.44
CA ARG A 226 13.74 -3.35 17.41
C ARG A 226 14.51 -2.92 18.65
N LEU A 227 13.84 -2.95 19.80
CA LEU A 227 14.46 -2.71 21.10
C LEU A 227 14.76 -4.05 21.77
N LYS A 228 15.99 -4.17 22.29
CA LYS A 228 16.46 -5.31 23.09
C LYS A 228 16.93 -4.78 24.44
N GLU A 229 17.20 -5.69 25.38
CA GLU A 229 17.66 -5.33 26.72
C GLU A 229 16.74 -4.31 27.40
N LEU A 230 15.43 -4.60 27.42
CA LEU A 230 14.36 -3.67 27.85
C LEU A 230 14.53 -3.10 29.27
N HIS A 231 15.43 -3.68 30.08
CA HIS A 231 15.81 -3.21 31.41
C HIS A 231 16.89 -2.09 31.38
N LYS A 232 17.38 -1.68 30.20
CA LYS A 232 18.34 -0.59 30.00
C LYS A 232 17.84 0.41 28.95
N PRO A 233 16.84 1.24 29.25
CA PRO A 233 16.27 2.17 28.28
C PRO A 233 17.28 3.14 27.66
N GLN A 234 18.33 3.51 28.40
CA GLN A 234 19.44 4.34 27.93
C GLN A 234 20.28 3.72 26.79
N ALA A 235 20.11 2.42 26.52
CA ALA A 235 20.76 1.72 25.42
C ALA A 235 19.88 1.63 24.17
N PHE A 236 18.67 2.19 24.20
CA PHE A 236 17.80 2.20 23.03
C PHE A 236 18.39 3.08 21.91
N PRO A 237 18.24 2.68 20.65
CA PRO A 237 18.56 3.55 19.52
C PRO A 237 17.67 4.81 19.58
N HIS A 238 18.21 5.92 19.09
CA HIS A 238 17.44 7.14 18.88
C HIS A 238 16.19 6.83 18.04
N VAL A 239 15.03 7.30 18.49
CA VAL A 239 13.78 7.17 17.73
C VAL A 239 13.65 8.40 16.85
N PRO A 240 13.69 8.29 15.52
CA PRO A 240 13.45 9.44 14.64
C PRO A 240 12.07 10.03 14.90
N ASP A 241 11.98 11.37 14.87
CA ASP A 241 10.71 12.10 14.89
C ASP A 241 9.80 11.75 13.70
#